data_AF-A0A540WIB5-F1
#
_entry.id   AF-A0A540WIB5-F1
#
_cell.length_a   1.000
_cell.length_b   1.000
_cell.length_c   1.000
_cell.angle_alpha   90.00
_cell.angle_beta   90.00
_cell.angle_gamma   90.00
#
_symmetry.space_group_name_H-M   'P 1'
#
loop_
_entity.id
_entity.type
_entity.pdbx_description
1 polymer ?
#
loop_
_entity_poly.entity_id
_entity_poly.type
_entity_poly.pdbx_seq_one_letter_code
_entity_poly.pdbx_strand_id
1 'polypeptide(L)' 'MKTRSELEAMTVKKLRRYVIDSGNSFPYLGETKKADIIEKLMKIRAEREGMKPAPTSKGAP' A
#
# COMPACT_ATOMS: atom_id res chain seq x y z
N MET A 1 -5.32 -6.49 1.11
CA MET A 1 -4.26 -5.56 1.53
C MET A 1 -4.18 -5.55 3.05
N LYS A 2 -2.99 -5.41 3.64
CA LYS A 2 -2.79 -5.31 5.09
C LYS A 2 -3.19 -3.93 5.65
N THR A 3 -3.65 -3.91 6.89
CA THR A 3 -3.96 -2.66 7.63
C THR A 3 -2.70 -1.97 8.14
N ARG A 4 -2.80 -0.69 8.55
CA ARG A 4 -1.66 0.08 9.08
C ARG A 4 -1.03 -0.61 10.28
N SER A 5 -1.84 -1.07 11.22
CA SER A 5 -1.38 -1.79 12.40
C SER A 5 -0.65 -3.09 12.06
N GLU A 6 -1.09 -3.81 11.02
CA GLU A 6 -0.34 -4.98 10.54
C GLU A 6 1.00 -4.63 9.90
N LEU A 7 1.07 -3.53 9.15
CA LEU A 7 2.34 -3.04 8.58
C LEU A 7 3.29 -2.56 9.69
N GLU A 8 2.76 -1.91 10.74
CA GLU A 8 3.53 -1.48 11.91
C GLU A 8 3.99 -2.67 12.77
N ALA A 9 3.25 -3.77 12.82
CA ALA A 9 3.68 -5.01 13.49
C ALA A 9 4.78 -5.76 12.71
N MET A 10 4.94 -5.49 11.41
CA MET A 10 5.96 -6.14 10.58
C MET A 10 7.35 -5.52 10.78
N THR A 11 8.38 -6.35 10.62
CA THR A 11 9.77 -5.87 10.59
C THR A 11 10.07 -5.16 9.28
N VAL A 12 11.09 -4.29 9.27
CA VAL A 12 11.53 -3.58 8.06
C VAL A 12 11.83 -4.56 6.91
N LYS A 13 12.49 -5.68 7.20
CA LYS A 13 12.79 -6.74 6.21
C LYS A 13 11.51 -7.29 5.57
N LYS A 14 10.48 -7.59 6.38
CA LYS A 14 9.19 -8.08 5.88
C LYS A 14 8.43 -6.99 5.10
N LEU A 15 8.49 -5.73 5.53
CA LEU A 15 7.88 -4.60 4.82
C LEU A 15 8.52 -4.40 3.44
N ARG A 16 9.85 -4.43 3.35
CA ARG A 16 10.58 -4.34 2.07
C ARG A 16 10.18 -5.47 1.13
N ARG A 17 10.11 -6.71 1.65
CA ARG A 17 9.66 -7.84 0.85
C ARG A 17 8.23 -7.64 0.36
N TYR A 18 7.32 -7.18 1.22
CA TYR A 18 5.92 -6.91 0.87
C TYR A 18 5.79 -5.83 -0.22
N VAL A 19 6.59 -4.77 -0.17
CA VAL A 19 6.65 -3.74 -1.22
C VAL A 19 7.00 -4.36 -2.58
N ILE A 20 8.06 -5.19 -2.62
CA ILE A 20 8.51 -5.88 -3.84
C ILE A 20 7.44 -6.86 -4.34
N ASP A 21 6.89 -7.68 -3.45
CA ASP A 21 5.85 -8.69 -3.77
C ASP A 21 4.58 -8.03 -4.32
N SER A 22 4.23 -6.85 -3.80
CA SER A 22 3.07 -6.07 -4.26
C SER A 22 3.29 -5.40 -5.62
N GLY A 23 4.48 -5.54 -6.22
CA GLY A 23 4.88 -4.87 -7.46
C GLY A 23 5.06 -3.36 -7.31
N ASN A 24 5.22 -2.87 -6.08
CA ASN A 24 5.40 -1.45 -5.83
C ASN A 24 6.88 -1.09 -5.98
N SER A 25 7.17 -0.05 -6.75
CA SER A 25 8.54 0.44 -6.93
C SER A 25 8.83 1.56 -5.94
N PHE A 26 9.68 1.28 -4.96
CA PHE A 26 10.12 2.25 -3.96
C PHE A 26 11.59 2.58 -4.23
N PRO A 27 11.91 3.78 -4.75
CA PRO A 27 13.31 4.18 -4.89
C PRO A 27 13.96 4.24 -3.50
N TYR A 28 15.20 3.77 -3.40
CA TYR A 28 15.97 3.75 -2.15
C TYR A 28 15.31 2.96 -1.02
N LEU A 29 14.57 1.88 -1.34
CA LEU A 29 13.89 1.02 -0.35
C LEU A 29 14.85 0.50 0.75
N GLY A 30 16.13 0.32 0.41
CA GLY A 30 17.22 -0.07 1.32
C GLY A 30 17.59 0.99 2.37
N GLU A 31 17.34 2.26 2.08
CA GLU A 31 17.64 3.42 2.92
C GLU A 31 16.37 4.05 3.52
N THR A 32 15.20 3.67 3.01
CA THR A 32 13.91 4.15 3.47
C THR A 32 13.60 3.62 4.88
N LYS A 33 13.18 4.51 5.78
CA LYS A 33 12.79 4.16 7.15
C LYS A 33 11.48 3.38 7.15
N LYS A 34 11.24 2.64 8.24
CA LYS A 34 10.01 1.85 8.43
C LYS A 34 8.75 2.71 8.24
N ALA A 35 8.70 3.87 8.87
CA ALA A 35 7.55 4.77 8.84
C ALA A 35 7.24 5.24 7.41
N ASP A 36 8.26 5.70 6.67
CA ASP A 36 8.13 6.10 5.27
C ASP A 36 7.62 4.96 4.37
N ILE A 37 8.07 3.72 4.62
CA ILE A 37 7.56 2.55 3.87
C ILE A 37 6.06 2.38 4.09
N ILE A 38 5.62 2.48 5.34
CA ILE A 38 4.22 2.30 5.74
C ILE A 38 3.35 3.44 5.18
N GLU A 39 3.82 4.67 5.25
CA GLU A 39 3.09 5.84 4.74
C GLU A 39 2.85 5.74 3.24
N LYS A 40 3.90 5.44 2.46
CA LYS A 40 3.77 5.24 1.02
C LYS A 40 2.86 4.05 0.69
N LEU A 41 2.94 2.94 1.42
CA LEU A 41 2.03 1.80 1.23
C LEU A 41 0.56 2.18 1.50
N MET A 42 0.30 3.00 2.52
CA MET A 42 -1.04 3.52 2.80
C MET A 42 -1.52 4.47 1.70
N LYS A 43 -0.64 5.32 1.17
CA LYS A 43 -0.97 6.23 0.07
C LYS A 43 -1.32 5.46 -1.21
N ILE A 44 -0.53 4.46 -1.58
CA ILE A 44 -0.80 3.58 -2.73
C ILE A 44 -2.12 2.82 -2.54
N ARG A 45 -2.41 2.39 -1.30
CA ARG A 45 -3.72 1.81 -0.97
C ARG A 45 -4.84 2.80 -1.22
N ALA A 46 -4.74 4.02 -0.70
CA ALA A 46 -5.75 5.05 -0.90
C ALA A 46 -5.94 5.40 -2.38
N GLU A 47 -4.86 5.45 -3.17
CA GLU A 47 -4.93 5.67 -4.62
C GLU A 47 -5.57 4.49 -5.35
N ARG A 48 -5.25 3.24 -4.98
CA ARG A 48 -5.89 2.04 -5.55
C ARG A 48 -7.37 1.90 -5.14
N GLU A 49 -7.73 2.26 -3.92
CA GLU A 49 -9.12 2.26 -3.46
C GLU A 49 -9.92 3.46 -4.03
N GLY A 50 -9.26 4.61 -4.24
CA GLY A 50 -9.85 5.77 -4.92
C GLY A 50 -9.96 5.60 -6.44
N MET A 51 -9.11 4.77 -7.05
CA MET A 51 -9.22 4.32 -8.44
C MET A 51 -10.13 3.10 -8.62
N LYS A 52 -10.72 2.57 -7.54
CA LYS A 52 -11.87 1.69 -7.71
C LYS A 52 -12.95 2.58 -8.34
N PRO A 53 -13.43 2.32 -9.57
CA PRO A 53 -14.59 3.06 -10.04
C PRO A 53 -15.63 2.90 -8.94
N ALA A 54 -16.19 4.02 -8.46
CA ALA A 54 -17.39 3.97 -7.65
C ALA A 54 -18.27 2.88 -8.26
N PRO A 55 -18.84 1.94 -7.46
CA PRO A 55 -19.67 0.89 -8.02
C PRO A 55 -20.61 1.60 -8.98
N THR A 56 -20.48 1.27 -10.26
CA THR A 56 -21.40 1.78 -11.27
C THR A 56 -22.74 1.25 -10.83
N SER A 57 -23.48 2.03 -10.04
CA SER A 57 -24.93 1.99 -9.96
C SER A 57 -25.42 2.43 -11.33
N LYS A 58 -25.17 1.58 -12.33
CA LYS A 58 -26.09 1.41 -13.45
C LYS A 58 -27.27 0.63 -12.89
N GLY A 59 -28.10 1.37 -12.16
CA GLY A 59 -29.47 1.01 -11.86
C GLY A 59 -30.36 2.07 -12.49
N ALA A 60 -30.50 2.01 -13.81
CA ALA A 60 -31.60 2.57 -14.58
C ALA A 60 -32.01 1.43 -15.52
N PRO A 61 -33.31 1.19 -15.74
CA PRO A 61 -34.25 2.18 -16.25
C PRO A 61 -35.35 2.61 -15.27
#